data_AF-A0A7C5JY08-F1
#
_entry.id   AF-A0A7C5JY08-F1
#
_cell.length_a   1.000
_cell.length_b   1.000
_cell.length_c   1.000
_cell.angle_alpha   90.00
_cell.angle_beta   90.00
_cell.angle_gamma   90.00
#
_symmetry.space_group_name_H-M   'P 1'
#
loop_
_entity.id
_entity.type
_entity.pdbx_description
1 polymer ?
#
loop_
_entity_poly.entity_id
_entity_poly.type
_entity_poly.pdbx_seq_one_letter_code
_entity_poly.pdbx_strand_id
1 'polypeptide(L)'
;MESQRTYKTPVMAILLLIGMAALMTACSAQPPRLWMRAPDWGRGLLLGNTRVGEPVPLAVDPSGNVTLFLFNASEDRPRLQLMSFSPDGLVRWEHNFGEIELYLPDEPHILWDGAHWTLFWINDGSLYGMKIDDRGQALGDPEMLSKEFQVQHIAAATNGRGQVAVWFSTPPGSGGLFALAGDAGFQPVDPEGSQPELIFDEAGDLHAAWLRRPTARGANPFIYGFYPGADLSRGHAEAVYAAQIYGTTVLDGPTLGIDKSHAYIFWSLTFFTGPEAGTSQAYYVHFPRASFAPVSRERLLSIPWSYNLTYEAAESANLNSGRRVPLGASFQGGGTYIIQIRPNVHAAEEQAVVFQARTEYLMRKVQSQVGALYLSGEQPTGYQQLSFTPGQSSTPFLASDAQGNLYLTWLEKGDLPGWAVYFASTAPGIRSQFSRMTADDVGRISADTLFGLATGALLIPVAIAWILPSTIALALVNRILAALRWQQRGAQVLALTLGILALWALKLGFLPGMLTYAPFSAWMPFLPTQIYGPLRTGVPAAIALISLWIAFRYGSQPGELPTFRLFLAYALVDGVLTMAVYGVLIYAAF
;
A
#
# COMPACT_ATOMS: atom_id res chain seq x y z
N MET A 1 -37.66 -24.75 48.29
CA MET A 1 -37.66 -23.76 47.18
C MET A 1 -36.22 -23.50 46.78
N GLU A 2 -35.64 -24.46 46.07
CA GLU A 2 -34.27 -24.46 45.57
C GLU A 2 -34.33 -25.24 44.25
N SER A 3 -33.51 -24.86 43.27
CA SER A 3 -33.46 -25.38 41.88
C SER A 3 -34.19 -24.55 40.81
N GLN A 4 -33.64 -23.38 40.50
CA GLN A 4 -33.83 -22.73 39.19
C GLN A 4 -32.53 -22.04 38.70
N ARG A 5 -31.35 -22.64 38.93
CA ARG A 5 -30.05 -21.99 38.59
C ARG A 5 -29.20 -22.65 37.50
N THR A 6 -29.62 -23.74 36.88
CA THR A 6 -28.72 -24.54 36.02
C THR A 6 -28.92 -24.43 34.50
N TYR A 7 -29.92 -23.69 34.00
CA TYR A 7 -30.18 -23.62 32.55
C TYR A 7 -29.47 -22.48 31.79
N LYS A 8 -28.75 -21.56 32.45
CA LYS A 8 -28.07 -20.43 31.76
C LYS A 8 -26.68 -20.77 31.21
N THR A 9 -26.00 -21.76 31.77
CA THR A 9 -24.67 -22.21 31.34
C THR A 9 -24.62 -22.88 29.96
N PRO A 10 -25.57 -23.76 29.56
CA PRO A 10 -25.48 -24.43 28.26
C PRO A 10 -25.76 -23.47 27.08
N VAL A 11 -26.67 -22.51 27.23
CA VAL A 11 -26.96 -21.52 26.17
C VAL A 11 -25.77 -20.62 25.90
N MET A 12 -25.07 -20.18 26.96
CA MET A 12 -23.88 -19.35 26.81
C MET A 12 -22.72 -20.12 26.17
N ALA A 13 -22.51 -21.39 26.53
CA ALA A 13 -21.49 -22.24 25.91
C ALA A 13 -21.79 -22.52 24.42
N ILE A 14 -23.07 -22.74 24.06
CA ILE A 14 -23.50 -22.94 22.67
C ILE A 14 -23.30 -21.67 21.84
N LEU A 15 -23.66 -20.49 22.37
CA LEU A 15 -23.42 -19.21 21.69
C LEU A 15 -21.92 -18.93 21.52
N LEU A 16 -21.10 -19.30 22.50
CA LEU A 16 -19.64 -19.16 22.42
C LEU A 16 -19.03 -20.12 21.38
N LEU A 17 -19.54 -21.35 21.29
CA LEU A 17 -19.15 -22.33 20.26
C LEU A 17 -19.60 -21.92 18.86
N ILE A 18 -20.82 -21.41 18.70
CA ILE A 18 -21.33 -20.89 17.41
C ILE A 18 -20.53 -19.65 17.00
N GLY A 19 -20.24 -18.75 17.95
CA GLY A 19 -19.36 -17.62 17.73
C GLY A 19 -17.95 -18.08 17.30
N MET A 20 -17.38 -19.07 17.98
CA MET A 20 -16.06 -19.61 17.65
C MET A 20 -16.03 -20.31 16.29
N ALA A 21 -17.07 -21.08 15.95
CA ALA A 21 -17.22 -21.72 14.64
C ALA A 21 -17.37 -20.70 13.50
N ALA A 22 -18.16 -19.64 13.70
CA ALA A 22 -18.29 -18.53 12.75
C ALA A 22 -16.99 -17.73 12.59
N LEU A 23 -16.19 -17.62 13.66
CA LEU A 23 -14.86 -17.01 13.62
C LEU A 23 -13.84 -17.89 12.87
N MET A 24 -13.96 -19.22 12.94
CA MET A 24 -13.06 -20.13 12.23
C MET A 24 -13.28 -20.15 10.71
N THR A 25 -14.48 -19.84 10.22
CA THR A 25 -14.76 -19.76 8.77
C THR A 25 -14.22 -18.48 8.11
N ALA A 26 -13.78 -17.48 8.89
CA ALA A 26 -13.24 -16.22 8.37
C ALA A 26 -11.73 -16.29 8.04
N CYS A 27 -11.04 -17.37 8.43
CA CYS A 27 -9.62 -17.56 8.14
C CYS A 27 -9.44 -18.19 6.74
N SER A 28 -9.10 -17.39 5.73
CA SER A 28 -8.11 -17.74 4.67
C SER A 28 -8.30 -17.03 3.32
N ALA A 29 -9.37 -16.27 3.10
CA ALA A 29 -9.51 -15.54 1.83
C ALA A 29 -8.78 -14.19 1.91
N GLN A 30 -7.97 -13.88 0.90
CA GLN A 30 -7.48 -12.52 0.68
C GLN A 30 -8.67 -11.56 0.67
N PRO A 31 -8.53 -10.37 1.28
CA PRO A 31 -9.66 -9.47 1.39
C PRO A 31 -10.06 -8.99 -0.02
N PRO A 32 -11.34 -9.11 -0.41
CA PRO A 32 -11.78 -8.63 -1.73
C PRO A 32 -11.56 -7.13 -1.90
N ARG A 33 -11.44 -6.41 -0.77
CA ARG A 33 -11.14 -4.97 -0.73
C ARG A 33 -10.17 -4.62 0.39
N LEU A 34 -9.15 -3.83 0.03
CA LEU A 34 -8.19 -3.24 0.95
C LEU A 34 -8.51 -1.78 1.24
N TRP A 35 -8.31 -1.39 2.50
CA TRP A 35 -8.41 0.01 2.89
C TRP A 35 -7.17 0.76 2.43
N MET A 36 -7.39 1.85 1.70
CA MET A 36 -6.33 2.81 1.38
C MET A 36 -6.17 3.81 2.51
N ARG A 37 -4.94 4.29 2.72
CA ARG A 37 -4.65 5.30 3.74
C ARG A 37 -4.78 6.71 3.20
N ALA A 38 -4.49 6.89 1.91
CA ALA A 38 -4.68 8.16 1.22
C ALA A 38 -6.18 8.52 1.22
N PRO A 39 -6.55 9.69 1.74
CA PRO A 39 -7.91 10.16 1.65
C PRO A 39 -8.28 10.35 0.17
N ASP A 40 -9.57 10.22 -0.13
CA ASP A 40 -10.15 10.53 -1.44
C ASP A 40 -9.82 9.53 -2.56
N TRP A 41 -9.12 8.44 -2.27
CA TRP A 41 -9.03 7.23 -3.10
C TRP A 41 -10.15 6.23 -2.78
N GLY A 42 -10.57 5.46 -3.78
CA GLY A 42 -11.41 4.28 -3.57
C GLY A 42 -10.64 3.18 -2.83
N ARG A 43 -11.35 2.22 -2.21
CA ARG A 43 -10.70 1.02 -1.65
C ARG A 43 -10.06 0.19 -2.76
N GLY A 44 -8.92 -0.44 -2.48
CA GLY A 44 -8.26 -1.34 -3.43
C GLY A 44 -9.11 -2.58 -3.67
N LEU A 45 -9.58 -2.79 -4.89
CA LEU A 45 -10.33 -3.99 -5.30
C LEU A 45 -9.34 -5.10 -5.69
N LEU A 46 -9.51 -6.30 -5.14
CA LEU A 46 -8.76 -7.48 -5.56
C LEU A 46 -9.23 -7.89 -6.97
N LEU A 47 -8.30 -7.91 -7.93
CA LEU A 47 -8.58 -8.34 -9.31
C LEU A 47 -8.31 -9.82 -9.53
N GLY A 48 -7.34 -10.37 -8.80
CA GLY A 48 -6.88 -11.75 -8.96
C GLY A 48 -5.52 -11.96 -8.34
N ASN A 49 -4.89 -13.09 -8.66
CA ASN A 49 -3.53 -13.39 -8.25
C ASN A 49 -2.64 -13.55 -9.48
N THR A 50 -1.36 -13.19 -9.37
CA THR A 50 -0.36 -13.40 -10.41
C THR A 50 0.86 -14.10 -9.84
N ARG A 51 1.56 -14.88 -10.66
CA ARG A 51 2.90 -15.42 -10.34
C ARG A 51 4.02 -14.65 -11.04
N VAL A 52 3.68 -13.54 -11.69
CA VAL A 52 4.63 -12.65 -12.37
C VAL A 52 4.85 -11.43 -11.48
N GLY A 53 6.10 -11.06 -11.27
CA GLY A 53 6.49 -9.95 -10.39
C GLY A 53 6.35 -8.56 -11.00
N GLU A 54 5.72 -8.48 -12.18
CA GLU A 54 5.65 -7.28 -13.02
C GLU A 54 4.46 -6.38 -12.69
N PRO A 55 4.55 -5.07 -13.04
CA PRO A 55 3.41 -4.16 -12.90
C PRO A 55 2.22 -4.66 -13.70
N VAL A 56 1.02 -4.44 -13.20
CA VAL A 56 -0.22 -4.73 -13.92
C VAL A 56 -0.64 -3.46 -14.65
N PRO A 57 -0.30 -3.31 -15.95
CA PRO A 57 -0.61 -2.09 -16.69
C PRO A 57 -2.13 -1.92 -16.84
N LEU A 58 -2.51 -0.66 -17.02
CA LEU A 58 -3.86 -0.28 -17.36
C LEU A 58 -3.84 0.86 -18.37
N ALA A 59 -4.91 0.95 -19.16
CA ALA A 59 -5.13 2.05 -20.07
C ALA A 59 -6.57 2.55 -19.93
N VAL A 60 -6.77 3.83 -20.24
CA VAL A 60 -8.08 4.50 -20.15
C VAL A 60 -8.48 4.96 -21.54
N ASP A 61 -9.71 4.65 -21.95
CA ASP A 61 -10.26 5.14 -23.22
C ASP A 61 -10.85 6.56 -23.06
N PRO A 62 -11.16 7.26 -24.17
CA PRO A 62 -11.76 8.60 -24.11
C PRO A 62 -13.11 8.68 -23.40
N SER A 63 -13.80 7.55 -23.22
CA SER A 63 -15.06 7.47 -22.47
C SER A 63 -14.84 7.27 -20.97
N GLY A 64 -13.59 7.14 -20.52
CA GLY A 64 -13.22 6.90 -19.13
C GLY A 64 -13.33 5.44 -18.71
N ASN A 65 -13.50 4.50 -19.65
CA ASN A 65 -13.42 3.09 -19.32
C ASN A 65 -11.96 2.69 -19.10
N VAL A 66 -11.71 1.89 -18.08
CA VAL A 66 -10.37 1.45 -17.70
C VAL A 66 -10.25 -0.02 -18.03
N THR A 67 -9.21 -0.40 -18.76
CA THR A 67 -8.91 -1.81 -19.04
C THR A 67 -7.55 -2.18 -18.47
N LEU A 68 -7.51 -3.28 -17.73
CA LEU A 68 -6.31 -3.81 -17.09
C LEU A 68 -5.88 -5.11 -17.76
N PHE A 69 -4.57 -5.33 -17.81
CA PHE A 69 -3.97 -6.53 -18.37
C PHE A 69 -3.06 -7.20 -17.35
N LEU A 70 -3.42 -8.42 -16.93
CA LEU A 70 -2.65 -9.22 -15.98
C LEU A 70 -2.42 -10.66 -16.45
N PHE A 71 -1.35 -11.27 -15.95
CA PHE A 71 -1.12 -12.71 -16.04
C PHE A 71 -1.68 -13.41 -14.81
N ASN A 72 -2.87 -13.98 -14.91
CA ASN A 72 -3.53 -14.66 -13.81
C ASN A 72 -2.81 -15.97 -13.45
N ALA A 73 -2.68 -16.24 -12.16
CA ALA A 73 -2.12 -17.46 -11.63
C ALA A 73 -3.15 -18.61 -11.76
N SER A 74 -2.89 -19.55 -12.67
CA SER A 74 -3.58 -20.85 -12.70
C SER A 74 -2.72 -21.94 -12.05
N GLU A 75 -3.30 -23.12 -11.77
CA GLU A 75 -2.60 -24.23 -11.09
C GLU A 75 -1.35 -24.67 -11.87
N ASP A 76 -1.45 -24.75 -13.21
CA ASP A 76 -0.39 -25.28 -14.07
C ASP A 76 0.49 -24.21 -14.74
N ARG A 77 -0.10 -23.14 -15.29
CA ARG A 77 0.61 -22.09 -16.06
C ARG A 77 -0.06 -20.72 -15.93
N PRO A 78 0.68 -19.61 -16.08
CA PRO A 78 0.07 -18.28 -16.15
C PRO A 78 -0.88 -18.17 -17.35
N ARG A 79 -1.98 -17.42 -17.20
CA ARG A 79 -2.95 -17.17 -18.26
C ARG A 79 -3.14 -15.68 -18.47
N LEU A 80 -3.32 -15.25 -19.72
CA LEU A 80 -3.64 -13.87 -20.05
C LEU A 80 -5.07 -13.55 -19.61
N GLN A 81 -5.25 -12.50 -18.82
CA GLN A 81 -6.55 -12.01 -18.38
C GLN A 81 -6.66 -10.51 -18.63
N LEU A 82 -7.82 -10.10 -19.12
CA LEU A 82 -8.21 -8.71 -19.27
C LEU A 82 -9.47 -8.43 -18.46
N MET A 83 -9.52 -7.27 -17.83
CA MET A 83 -10.70 -6.80 -17.11
C MET A 83 -10.96 -5.34 -17.43
N SER A 84 -12.19 -5.01 -17.78
CA SER A 84 -12.60 -3.63 -18.07
C SER A 84 -13.65 -3.12 -17.10
N PHE A 85 -13.48 -1.88 -16.65
CA PHE A 85 -14.37 -1.16 -15.76
C PHE A 85 -14.97 0.05 -16.48
N SER A 86 -16.25 0.32 -16.21
CA SER A 86 -16.89 1.57 -16.59
C SER A 86 -16.38 2.73 -15.71
N PRO A 87 -16.61 4.00 -16.11
CA PRO A 87 -16.32 5.17 -15.26
C PRO A 87 -16.97 5.12 -13.86
N ASP A 88 -18.09 4.39 -13.74
CA ASP A 88 -18.82 4.16 -12.49
C ASP A 88 -18.22 3.05 -11.62
N GLY A 89 -17.17 2.36 -12.09
CA GLY A 89 -16.52 1.25 -11.40
C GLY A 89 -17.29 -0.06 -11.42
N LEU A 90 -18.15 -0.27 -12.43
CA LEU A 90 -18.77 -1.56 -12.70
C LEU A 90 -17.93 -2.33 -13.71
N VAL A 91 -17.78 -3.64 -13.50
CA VAL A 91 -17.14 -4.52 -14.47
C VAL A 91 -17.99 -4.53 -15.74
N ARG A 92 -17.40 -4.14 -16.87
CA ARG A 92 -18.02 -4.21 -18.20
C ARG A 92 -17.91 -5.61 -18.77
N TRP A 93 -16.72 -6.17 -18.70
CA TRP A 93 -16.40 -7.51 -19.14
C TRP A 93 -15.09 -7.97 -18.49
N GLU A 94 -14.93 -9.28 -18.43
CA GLU A 94 -13.71 -9.96 -18.01
C GLU A 94 -13.47 -11.10 -19.00
N HIS A 95 -12.27 -11.18 -19.56
CA HIS A 95 -11.89 -12.22 -20.50
C HIS A 95 -10.62 -12.92 -20.05
N ASN A 96 -10.65 -14.24 -20.10
CA ASN A 96 -9.51 -15.11 -19.82
C ASN A 96 -9.14 -15.85 -21.11
N PHE A 97 -7.94 -15.63 -21.63
CA PHE A 97 -7.47 -16.22 -22.88
C PHE A 97 -6.72 -17.52 -22.57
N GLY A 98 -7.47 -18.55 -22.17
CA GLY A 98 -6.92 -19.83 -21.74
C GLY A 98 -6.25 -20.65 -22.86
N GLU A 99 -6.48 -20.27 -24.12
CA GLU A 99 -5.90 -20.93 -25.30
C GLU A 99 -4.50 -20.42 -25.64
N ILE A 100 -4.10 -19.25 -25.11
CA ILE A 100 -2.77 -18.69 -25.31
C ILE A 100 -1.81 -19.34 -24.29
N GLU A 101 -0.87 -20.13 -24.79
CA GLU A 101 0.15 -20.74 -23.95
C GLU A 101 1.24 -19.75 -23.54
N LEU A 102 1.36 -19.52 -22.23
CA LEU A 102 2.42 -18.70 -21.63
C LEU A 102 3.42 -19.58 -20.87
N TYR A 103 4.71 -19.34 -21.09
CA TYR A 103 5.80 -20.08 -20.44
C TYR A 103 6.51 -19.21 -19.41
N LEU A 104 7.06 -18.10 -19.87
CA LEU A 104 7.75 -17.09 -19.06
C LEU A 104 7.26 -15.70 -19.51
N PRO A 105 5.99 -15.37 -19.22
CA PRO A 105 5.43 -14.08 -19.60
C PRO A 105 6.03 -12.97 -18.73
N ASP A 106 6.37 -11.86 -19.38
CA ASP A 106 7.03 -10.71 -18.78
C ASP A 106 6.59 -9.41 -19.48
N GLU A 107 6.82 -8.27 -18.83
CA GLU A 107 6.54 -6.91 -19.29
C GLU A 107 5.20 -6.73 -20.03
N PRO A 108 4.05 -7.00 -19.38
CA PRO A 108 2.74 -6.77 -19.99
C PRO A 108 2.54 -5.27 -20.20
N HIS A 109 2.00 -4.88 -21.36
CA HIS A 109 1.63 -3.52 -21.71
C HIS A 109 0.26 -3.51 -22.40
N ILE A 110 -0.55 -2.49 -22.09
CA ILE A 110 -1.84 -2.26 -22.73
C ILE A 110 -1.99 -0.78 -23.09
N LEU A 111 -2.49 -0.50 -24.28
CA LEU A 111 -2.73 0.85 -24.79
C LEU A 111 -4.08 0.92 -25.49
N TRP A 112 -4.67 2.11 -25.55
CA TRP A 112 -5.80 2.42 -26.42
C TRP A 112 -5.30 3.08 -27.71
N ASP A 113 -5.51 2.45 -28.88
CA ASP A 113 -5.06 2.97 -30.18
C ASP A 113 -6.08 3.92 -30.85
N GLY A 114 -7.10 4.35 -30.11
CA GLY A 114 -8.21 5.16 -30.62
C GLY A 114 -9.42 4.34 -31.06
N ALA A 115 -9.24 3.06 -31.40
CA ALA A 115 -10.33 2.17 -31.82
C ALA A 115 -10.34 0.83 -31.07
N HIS A 116 -9.17 0.32 -30.69
CA HIS A 116 -8.97 -1.00 -30.11
C HIS A 116 -7.98 -0.90 -28.94
N TRP A 117 -8.07 -1.89 -28.04
CA TRP A 117 -7.01 -2.13 -27.07
C TRP A 117 -5.90 -2.90 -27.77
N THR A 118 -4.67 -2.41 -27.66
CA THR A 118 -3.49 -3.10 -28.16
C THR A 118 -2.67 -3.59 -26.98
N LEU A 119 -2.41 -4.90 -26.94
CA LEU A 119 -1.62 -5.56 -25.93
C LEU A 119 -0.23 -5.87 -26.47
N PHE A 120 0.78 -5.74 -25.62
CA PHE A 120 2.12 -6.23 -25.88
C PHE A 120 2.66 -6.97 -24.66
N TRP A 121 3.44 -8.02 -24.87
CA TRP A 121 4.12 -8.72 -23.78
C TRP A 121 5.32 -9.50 -24.31
N ILE A 122 6.24 -9.82 -23.42
CA ILE A 122 7.33 -10.76 -23.69
C ILE A 122 6.89 -12.15 -23.24
N ASN A 123 7.16 -13.18 -24.03
CA ASN A 123 7.00 -14.58 -23.62
C ASN A 123 8.18 -15.38 -24.15
N ASP A 124 8.94 -15.99 -23.23
CA ASP A 124 10.17 -16.74 -23.56
C ASP A 124 11.15 -15.92 -24.43
N GLY A 125 11.35 -14.66 -24.05
CA GLY A 125 12.24 -13.72 -24.73
C GLY A 125 11.77 -13.25 -26.11
N SER A 126 10.54 -13.54 -26.53
CA SER A 126 9.98 -13.01 -27.78
C SER A 126 8.86 -12.00 -27.50
N LEU A 127 8.81 -10.92 -28.28
CA LEU A 127 7.76 -9.89 -28.16
C LEU A 127 6.53 -10.31 -28.96
N TYR A 128 5.39 -10.33 -28.30
CA TYR A 128 4.08 -10.58 -28.90
C TYR A 128 3.19 -9.35 -28.85
N GLY A 129 2.28 -9.25 -29.82
CA GLY A 129 1.23 -8.24 -29.87
C GLY A 129 -0.12 -8.84 -30.20
N MET A 130 -1.20 -8.25 -29.67
CA MET A 130 -2.57 -8.65 -29.97
C MET A 130 -3.51 -7.45 -29.87
N LYS A 131 -4.53 -7.40 -30.74
CA LYS A 131 -5.58 -6.37 -30.71
C LYS A 131 -6.89 -6.95 -30.19
N ILE A 132 -7.57 -6.16 -29.36
CA ILE A 132 -8.82 -6.50 -28.69
C ILE A 132 -9.84 -5.39 -28.95
N ASP A 133 -11.09 -5.78 -29.23
CA ASP A 133 -12.18 -4.83 -29.43
C ASP A 133 -12.69 -4.21 -28.12
N ASP A 134 -13.69 -3.32 -28.22
CA ASP A 134 -14.29 -2.64 -27.06
C ASP A 134 -15.09 -3.56 -26.13
N ARG A 135 -15.31 -4.82 -26.54
CA ARG A 135 -16.02 -5.88 -25.81
C ARG A 135 -15.09 -6.94 -25.21
N GLY A 136 -13.78 -6.79 -25.40
CA GLY A 136 -12.79 -7.74 -24.89
C GLY A 136 -12.54 -8.94 -25.80
N GLN A 137 -13.06 -8.95 -27.03
CA GLN A 137 -12.83 -10.03 -28.00
C GLN A 137 -11.54 -9.79 -28.79
N ALA A 138 -10.75 -10.85 -28.97
CA ALA A 138 -9.57 -10.78 -29.83
C ALA A 138 -9.96 -10.60 -31.29
N LEU A 139 -9.28 -9.68 -31.97
CA LEU A 139 -9.45 -9.42 -33.40
C LEU A 139 -8.60 -10.34 -34.27
N GLY A 140 -7.70 -11.12 -33.65
CA GLY A 140 -6.83 -12.10 -34.28
C GLY A 140 -5.97 -12.82 -33.24
N ASP A 141 -5.22 -13.81 -33.68
CA ASP A 141 -4.27 -14.53 -32.82
C ASP A 141 -3.07 -13.64 -32.45
N PRO A 142 -2.38 -13.92 -31.33
CA PRO A 142 -1.13 -13.26 -30.98
C PRO A 142 -0.08 -13.33 -32.09
N GLU A 143 0.47 -12.19 -32.49
CA GLU A 143 1.52 -12.08 -33.48
C GLU A 143 2.89 -11.90 -32.81
N MET A 144 3.89 -12.67 -33.23
CA MET A 144 5.28 -12.48 -32.78
C MET A 144 5.92 -11.32 -33.52
N LEU A 145 6.00 -10.17 -32.85
CA LEU A 145 6.47 -8.91 -33.42
C LEU A 145 8.00 -8.83 -33.50
N SER A 146 8.76 -9.46 -32.58
CA SER A 146 10.23 -9.37 -32.58
C SER A 146 10.92 -10.19 -33.67
N LYS A 147 10.18 -11.07 -34.36
CA LYS A 147 10.71 -11.97 -35.40
C LYS A 147 11.90 -12.80 -34.90
N GLU A 148 13.12 -12.42 -35.26
CA GLU A 148 14.36 -13.13 -34.90
C GLU A 148 15.06 -12.56 -33.67
N PHE A 149 14.63 -11.40 -33.17
CA PHE A 149 15.23 -10.76 -32.00
C PHE A 149 14.70 -11.37 -30.71
N GLN A 150 15.64 -11.69 -29.82
CA GLN A 150 15.36 -11.87 -28.39
C GLN A 150 15.17 -10.50 -27.75
N VAL A 151 14.09 -10.34 -26.98
CA VAL A 151 13.67 -9.11 -26.35
C VAL A 151 13.83 -9.23 -24.84
N GLN A 152 14.42 -8.20 -24.25
CA GLN A 152 14.62 -8.09 -22.81
C GLN A 152 13.69 -7.06 -22.17
N HIS A 153 13.53 -5.90 -22.81
CA HIS A 153 12.65 -4.83 -22.33
C HIS A 153 11.85 -4.23 -23.48
N ILE A 154 10.63 -3.80 -23.21
CA ILE A 154 9.71 -3.09 -24.09
C ILE A 154 9.29 -1.76 -23.43
N ALA A 155 9.05 -0.75 -24.25
CA ALA A 155 8.21 0.38 -23.89
C ALA A 155 7.21 0.64 -25.00
N ALA A 156 5.99 1.01 -24.63
CA ALA A 156 4.95 1.36 -25.57
C ALA A 156 4.18 2.58 -25.07
N ALA A 157 3.88 3.51 -25.98
CA ALA A 157 3.08 4.69 -25.70
C ALA A 157 2.08 4.94 -26.83
N THR A 158 0.96 5.58 -26.50
CA THR A 158 -0.05 6.01 -27.47
C THR A 158 -0.29 7.51 -27.32
N ASN A 159 -0.49 8.22 -28.42
CA ASN A 159 -0.95 9.61 -28.36
C ASN A 159 -2.49 9.67 -28.38
N GLY A 160 -3.06 10.84 -28.04
CA GLY A 160 -4.50 11.06 -28.07
C GLY A 160 -5.17 10.95 -29.46
N ARG A 161 -4.39 10.69 -30.52
CA ARG A 161 -4.86 10.48 -31.90
C ARG A 161 -4.76 9.02 -32.35
N GLY A 162 -4.35 8.11 -31.46
CA GLY A 162 -4.24 6.68 -31.75
C GLY A 162 -2.92 6.24 -32.39
N GLN A 163 -1.93 7.13 -32.50
CA GLN A 163 -0.60 6.75 -32.94
C GLN A 163 0.10 6.00 -31.81
N VAL A 164 0.56 4.78 -32.09
CA VAL A 164 1.28 3.93 -31.16
C VAL A 164 2.77 3.93 -31.50
N ALA A 165 3.62 4.12 -30.50
CA ALA A 165 5.06 3.91 -30.61
C ALA A 165 5.44 2.72 -29.71
N VAL A 166 6.19 1.76 -30.26
CA VAL A 166 6.68 0.58 -29.51
C VAL A 166 8.16 0.45 -29.74
N TRP A 167 8.94 0.48 -28.67
CA TRP A 167 10.37 0.27 -28.69
C TRP A 167 10.73 -0.94 -27.85
N PHE A 168 11.78 -1.66 -28.24
CA PHE A 168 12.26 -2.79 -27.47
C PHE A 168 13.79 -2.85 -27.51
N SER A 169 14.37 -3.41 -26.45
CA SER A 169 15.79 -3.66 -26.34
C SER A 169 16.08 -5.15 -26.24
N THR A 170 17.22 -5.56 -26.79
CA THR A 170 17.65 -6.95 -26.79
C THR A 170 18.68 -7.23 -25.67
N PRO A 171 18.85 -8.49 -25.25
CA PRO A 171 19.86 -8.87 -24.27
C PRO A 171 21.29 -8.42 -24.64
N PRO A 172 22.20 -8.31 -23.65
CA PRO A 172 23.60 -7.98 -23.91
C PRO A 172 24.24 -8.92 -24.95
N GLY A 173 24.84 -8.33 -25.99
CA GLY A 173 25.50 -9.08 -27.07
C GLY A 173 24.61 -9.42 -28.28
N SER A 174 23.29 -9.17 -28.22
CA SER A 174 22.33 -9.57 -29.27
C SER A 174 21.78 -8.40 -30.11
N GLY A 175 22.20 -7.16 -29.83
CA GLY A 175 21.65 -5.95 -30.46
C GLY A 175 21.37 -4.86 -29.42
N GLY A 176 20.96 -3.67 -29.87
CA GLY A 176 20.68 -2.52 -29.00
C GLY A 176 19.19 -2.29 -28.77
N LEU A 177 18.81 -1.03 -28.92
CA LEU A 177 17.45 -0.51 -28.85
C LEU A 177 16.89 -0.31 -30.27
N PHE A 178 15.67 -0.79 -30.50
CA PHE A 178 14.97 -0.72 -31.76
C PHE A 178 13.57 -0.14 -31.57
N ALA A 179 13.09 0.56 -32.59
CA ALA A 179 11.71 1.02 -32.71
C ALA A 179 10.97 0.16 -33.73
N LEU A 180 9.74 -0.24 -33.41
CA LEU A 180 8.85 -0.95 -34.33
C LEU A 180 8.27 0.05 -35.33
N ALA A 181 8.52 -0.19 -36.63
CA ALA A 181 8.10 0.70 -37.73
C ALA A 181 6.93 0.10 -38.53
N GLY A 182 5.89 -0.39 -37.84
CA GLY A 182 4.76 -1.08 -38.46
C GLY A 182 5.21 -2.22 -39.39
N ASP A 183 4.60 -2.30 -40.58
CA ASP A 183 4.95 -3.32 -41.59
C ASP A 183 6.39 -3.18 -42.15
N ALA A 184 7.01 -2.01 -41.96
CA ALA A 184 8.36 -1.73 -42.47
C ALA A 184 9.48 -2.40 -41.63
N GLY A 185 9.14 -3.12 -40.56
CA GLY A 185 10.07 -3.86 -39.72
C GLY A 185 10.58 -3.06 -38.53
N PHE A 186 11.89 -3.05 -38.31
CA PHE A 186 12.51 -2.41 -37.15
C PHE A 186 13.50 -1.34 -37.58
N GLN A 187 13.48 -0.21 -36.89
CA GLN A 187 14.45 0.86 -37.06
C GLN A 187 15.41 0.88 -35.86
N PRO A 188 16.73 0.76 -36.04
CA PRO A 188 17.69 0.88 -34.95
C PRO A 188 17.68 2.31 -34.37
N VAL A 189 17.64 2.42 -33.05
CA VAL A 189 17.64 3.71 -32.32
C VAL A 189 19.01 3.97 -31.69
N ASP A 190 19.49 3.04 -30.87
CA ASP A 190 20.79 3.12 -30.19
C ASP A 190 21.40 1.71 -30.09
N PRO A 191 22.58 1.43 -30.66
CA PRO A 191 23.21 0.10 -30.62
C PRO A 191 23.58 -0.37 -29.20
N GLU A 192 23.65 0.55 -28.24
CA GLU A 192 23.91 0.29 -26.82
C GLU A 192 22.72 0.60 -25.92
N GLY A 193 21.56 0.95 -26.49
CA GLY A 193 20.37 1.27 -25.69
C GLY A 193 19.74 0.04 -25.05
N SER A 194 19.17 0.23 -23.86
CA SER A 194 18.44 -0.75 -23.06
C SER A 194 17.44 -0.04 -22.15
N GLN A 195 16.43 -0.77 -21.65
CA GLN A 195 15.40 -0.21 -20.75
C GLN A 195 14.76 1.07 -21.30
N PRO A 196 14.10 0.99 -22.48
CA PRO A 196 13.42 2.15 -23.03
C PRO A 196 12.22 2.55 -22.17
N GLU A 197 11.88 3.82 -22.24
CA GLU A 197 10.69 4.43 -21.65
C GLU A 197 10.13 5.43 -22.65
N LEU A 198 8.82 5.43 -22.88
CA LEU A 198 8.17 6.25 -23.90
C LEU A 198 6.97 6.98 -23.32
N ILE A 199 6.85 8.28 -23.61
CA ILE A 199 5.66 9.08 -23.29
C ILE A 199 5.37 10.04 -24.45
N PHE A 200 4.10 10.15 -24.82
CA PHE A 200 3.63 11.21 -25.72
C PHE A 200 3.19 12.44 -24.93
N ASP A 201 3.52 13.63 -25.44
CA ASP A 201 2.95 14.87 -24.95
C ASP A 201 1.61 15.24 -25.63
N GLU A 202 1.01 16.33 -25.19
CA GLU A 202 -0.26 16.85 -25.73
C GLU A 202 -0.17 17.28 -27.21
N ALA A 203 1.03 17.61 -27.70
CA ALA A 203 1.25 17.98 -29.10
C ALA A 203 1.34 16.74 -30.02
N GLY A 204 1.52 15.56 -29.43
CA GLY A 204 1.77 14.31 -30.13
C GLY A 204 3.25 14.09 -30.43
N ASP A 205 4.14 14.82 -29.75
CA ASP A 205 5.57 14.61 -29.82
C ASP A 205 5.97 13.46 -28.87
N LEU A 206 6.90 12.62 -29.32
CA LEU A 206 7.35 11.47 -28.56
C LEU A 206 8.58 11.83 -27.74
N HIS A 207 8.49 11.64 -26.44
CA HIS A 207 9.60 11.69 -25.50
C HIS A 207 10.04 10.27 -25.18
N ALA A 208 11.35 10.04 -25.22
CA ALA A 208 11.93 8.75 -24.89
C ALA A 208 13.07 8.91 -23.88
N ALA A 209 13.25 7.93 -23.02
CA ALA A 209 14.47 7.80 -22.22
C ALA A 209 14.96 6.35 -22.28
N TRP A 210 16.27 6.15 -22.16
CA TRP A 210 16.85 4.82 -22.07
C TRP A 210 18.20 4.83 -21.38
N LEU A 211 18.61 3.66 -20.91
CA LEU A 211 19.94 3.40 -20.39
C LEU A 211 20.87 2.95 -21.51
N ARG A 212 22.02 3.59 -21.70
CA ARG A 212 23.11 2.93 -22.44
C ARG A 212 23.72 1.85 -21.56
N ARG A 213 23.90 0.65 -22.14
CA ARG A 213 24.14 -0.61 -21.41
C ARG A 213 25.00 -0.41 -20.17
N PRO A 214 24.50 -0.82 -19.00
CA PRO A 214 25.19 -0.53 -17.77
C PRO A 214 26.54 -1.25 -17.74
N THR A 215 27.57 -0.52 -17.34
CA THR A 215 28.86 -1.09 -16.99
C THR A 215 28.84 -1.50 -15.53
N ALA A 216 29.45 -2.65 -15.20
CA ALA A 216 29.51 -3.13 -13.81
C ALA A 216 30.21 -2.15 -12.85
N ARG A 217 30.96 -1.18 -13.38
CA ARG A 217 31.61 -0.10 -12.65
C ARG A 217 31.70 1.15 -13.52
N GLY A 218 31.27 2.29 -12.98
CA GLY A 218 31.50 3.59 -13.60
C GLY A 218 30.21 4.35 -13.90
N ALA A 219 30.31 5.21 -14.91
CA ALA A 219 29.23 6.10 -15.33
C ALA A 219 28.29 5.35 -16.29
N ASN A 220 26.99 5.37 -15.99
CA ASN A 220 25.94 4.73 -16.77
C ASN A 220 25.03 5.82 -17.34
N PRO A 221 25.20 6.21 -18.62
CA PRO A 221 24.49 7.34 -19.19
C PRO A 221 22.99 7.07 -19.35
N PHE A 222 22.18 8.00 -18.87
CA PHE A 222 20.78 8.12 -19.22
C PHE A 222 20.65 9.02 -20.43
N ILE A 223 20.09 8.48 -21.50
CA ILE A 223 19.82 9.21 -22.73
C ILE A 223 18.37 9.66 -22.70
N TYR A 224 18.14 10.92 -23.07
CA TYR A 224 16.81 11.44 -23.35
C TYR A 224 16.71 11.73 -24.84
N GLY A 225 15.59 11.38 -25.45
CA GLY A 225 15.27 11.64 -26.84
C GLY A 225 13.96 12.40 -26.98
N PHE A 226 13.94 13.35 -27.92
CA PHE A 226 12.75 14.10 -28.30
C PHE A 226 12.52 13.97 -29.81
N TYR A 227 11.34 13.47 -30.19
CA TYR A 227 10.98 13.12 -31.57
C TYR A 227 9.67 13.82 -31.96
N PRO A 228 9.74 14.98 -32.63
CA PRO A 228 8.57 15.70 -33.08
C PRO A 228 7.66 14.83 -33.96
N GLY A 229 6.38 14.70 -33.59
CA GLY A 229 5.40 13.84 -34.27
C GLY A 229 5.75 12.34 -34.29
N ALA A 230 6.61 11.89 -33.37
CA ALA A 230 7.22 10.56 -33.35
C ALA A 230 8.07 10.22 -34.59
N ASP A 231 8.54 11.22 -35.33
CA ASP A 231 9.43 11.01 -36.48
C ASP A 231 10.88 10.83 -36.00
N LEU A 232 11.36 9.59 -36.04
CA LEU A 232 12.73 9.21 -35.67
C LEU A 232 13.79 9.96 -36.49
N SER A 233 13.49 10.39 -37.71
CA SER A 233 14.44 11.12 -38.57
C SER A 233 14.61 12.59 -38.18
N ARG A 234 13.63 13.15 -37.47
CA ARG A 234 13.62 14.55 -37.01
C ARG A 234 13.98 14.71 -35.55
N GLY A 235 14.10 13.61 -34.81
CA GLY A 235 14.39 13.66 -33.39
C GLY A 235 15.86 13.91 -33.07
N HIS A 236 16.09 14.29 -31.82
CA HIS A 236 17.42 14.44 -31.24
C HIS A 236 17.49 13.69 -29.92
N ALA A 237 18.64 13.12 -29.61
CA ALA A 237 18.88 12.43 -28.35
C ALA A 237 20.26 12.73 -27.79
N GLU A 238 20.32 12.99 -26.49
CA GLU A 238 21.55 13.36 -25.77
C GLU A 238 21.58 12.71 -24.38
N ALA A 239 22.79 12.45 -23.87
CA ALA A 239 22.98 12.04 -22.49
C ALA A 239 22.66 13.22 -21.55
N VAL A 240 21.64 13.06 -20.72
CA VAL A 240 21.21 14.11 -19.76
C VAL A 240 21.82 13.91 -18.38
N TYR A 241 22.19 12.68 -18.03
CA TYR A 241 22.82 12.35 -16.75
C TYR A 241 23.61 11.05 -16.86
N ALA A 242 24.51 10.77 -15.91
CA ALA A 242 25.22 9.50 -15.84
C ALA A 242 25.31 8.98 -14.40
N ALA A 243 24.51 7.95 -14.10
CA ALA A 243 24.45 7.34 -12.78
C ALA A 243 25.74 6.59 -12.46
N GLN A 244 26.28 6.84 -11.27
CA GLN A 244 27.48 6.18 -10.78
C GLN A 244 27.12 4.89 -10.07
N ILE A 245 27.61 3.75 -10.57
CA ILE A 245 27.41 2.43 -9.96
C ILE A 245 28.76 1.88 -9.51
N TYR A 246 28.79 1.35 -8.27
CA TYR A 246 29.98 0.72 -7.69
C TYR A 246 29.65 -0.67 -7.12
N GLY A 247 30.56 -1.63 -7.35
CA GLY A 247 30.52 -2.93 -6.69
C GLY A 247 29.30 -3.77 -7.08
N THR A 248 28.47 -4.11 -6.09
CA THR A 248 27.26 -4.94 -6.25
C THR A 248 25.97 -4.12 -6.26
N THR A 249 26.07 -2.80 -6.49
CA THR A 249 24.91 -1.91 -6.52
C THR A 249 24.04 -2.24 -7.74
N VAL A 250 22.73 -2.37 -7.53
CA VAL A 250 21.76 -2.57 -8.62
C VAL A 250 21.10 -1.23 -8.92
N LEU A 251 21.11 -0.86 -10.20
CA LEU A 251 20.40 0.29 -10.75
C LEU A 251 19.05 -0.16 -11.29
N ASP A 252 17.98 0.51 -10.86
CA ASP A 252 16.62 0.37 -11.39
C ASP A 252 16.21 1.73 -11.99
N GLY A 253 15.92 1.75 -13.29
CA GLY A 253 15.71 2.95 -14.11
C GLY A 253 16.76 3.10 -15.23
N PRO A 254 16.62 4.12 -16.09
CA PRO A 254 15.81 5.32 -15.90
C PRO A 254 14.31 5.08 -16.10
N THR A 255 13.48 5.84 -15.39
CA THR A 255 12.05 5.95 -15.67
C THR A 255 11.71 7.39 -16.03
N LEU A 256 10.88 7.57 -17.07
CA LEU A 256 10.56 8.88 -17.63
C LEU A 256 9.21 9.38 -17.10
N GLY A 257 9.16 10.64 -16.65
CA GLY A 257 7.92 11.37 -16.44
C GLY A 257 8.00 12.72 -17.13
N ILE A 258 6.87 13.25 -17.60
CA ILE A 258 6.80 14.61 -18.15
C ILE A 258 5.58 15.35 -17.60
N ASP A 259 5.77 16.63 -17.27
CA ASP A 259 4.67 17.56 -17.04
C ASP A 259 4.54 18.57 -18.19
N LYS A 260 3.76 19.64 -18.00
CA LYS A 260 3.59 20.69 -19.01
C LYS A 260 4.87 21.43 -19.42
N SER A 261 5.88 21.42 -18.57
CA SER A 261 7.04 22.32 -18.63
C SER A 261 8.37 21.59 -18.50
N HIS A 262 8.41 20.44 -17.85
CA HIS A 262 9.62 19.70 -17.53
C HIS A 262 9.50 18.23 -17.91
N ALA A 263 10.65 17.65 -18.24
CA ALA A 263 10.85 16.21 -18.23
C ALA A 263 11.66 15.85 -16.98
N TYR A 264 11.39 14.65 -16.46
CA TYR A 264 11.98 14.09 -15.25
C TYR A 264 12.52 12.71 -15.54
N ILE A 265 13.73 12.44 -15.08
CA ILE A 265 14.33 11.10 -15.11
C ILE A 265 14.51 10.64 -13.67
N PHE A 266 13.87 9.52 -13.31
CA PHE A 266 13.96 8.92 -11.98
C PHE A 266 14.73 7.60 -12.03
N TRP A 267 15.45 7.28 -10.95
CA TRP A 267 16.10 5.99 -10.78
C TRP A 267 16.28 5.66 -9.31
N SER A 268 16.56 4.39 -9.00
CA SER A 268 16.95 3.95 -7.66
C SER A 268 18.21 3.11 -7.69
N LEU A 269 18.97 3.18 -6.60
CA LEU A 269 20.17 2.38 -6.35
C LEU A 269 19.91 1.49 -5.13
N THR A 270 20.15 0.19 -5.26
CA THR A 270 20.07 -0.76 -4.15
C THR A 270 21.45 -1.30 -3.83
N PHE A 271 21.88 -1.14 -2.58
CA PHE A 271 23.23 -1.49 -2.13
C PHE A 271 23.23 -2.86 -1.44
N PHE A 272 23.96 -3.84 -1.98
CA PHE A 272 24.04 -5.19 -1.40
C PHE A 272 25.30 -5.44 -0.55
N THR A 273 26.31 -4.60 -0.67
CA THR A 273 27.58 -4.73 0.06
C THR A 273 28.08 -3.38 0.56
N GLY A 274 28.97 -3.40 1.57
CA GLY A 274 29.57 -2.21 2.14
C GLY A 274 28.76 -1.60 3.29
N PRO A 275 29.10 -0.39 3.76
CA PRO A 275 28.44 0.26 4.88
C PRO A 275 26.94 0.54 4.67
N GLU A 276 26.51 0.65 3.41
CA GLU A 276 25.13 0.93 3.01
C GLU A 276 24.33 -0.34 2.66
N ALA A 277 24.89 -1.53 2.91
CA ALA A 277 24.25 -2.80 2.54
C ALA A 277 22.83 -2.93 3.13
N GLY A 278 21.88 -3.34 2.29
CA GLY A 278 20.46 -3.47 2.65
C GLY A 278 19.65 -2.17 2.57
N THR A 279 20.27 -1.07 2.14
CA THR A 279 19.59 0.21 1.89
C THR A 279 19.30 0.41 0.40
N SER A 280 18.41 1.35 0.12
CA SER A 280 18.16 1.85 -1.23
C SER A 280 17.94 3.36 -1.17
N GLN A 281 18.28 4.03 -2.26
CA GLN A 281 18.13 5.47 -2.43
C GLN A 281 17.57 5.74 -3.83
N ALA A 282 16.57 6.60 -3.91
CA ALA A 282 15.99 7.04 -5.16
C ALA A 282 16.34 8.49 -5.47
N TYR A 283 16.54 8.77 -6.74
CA TYR A 283 17.01 10.06 -7.23
C TYR A 283 16.20 10.50 -8.45
N TYR A 284 16.27 11.80 -8.72
CA TYR A 284 15.78 12.35 -9.98
C TYR A 284 16.60 13.54 -10.46
N VAL A 285 16.51 13.81 -11.76
CA VAL A 285 16.88 15.07 -12.39
C VAL A 285 15.69 15.59 -13.18
N HIS A 286 15.64 16.90 -13.39
CA HIS A 286 14.64 17.54 -14.24
C HIS A 286 15.31 18.54 -15.20
N PHE A 287 14.65 18.81 -16.32
CA PHE A 287 15.06 19.78 -17.32
C PHE A 287 13.85 20.26 -18.12
N PRO A 288 13.93 21.43 -18.80
CA PRO A 288 12.81 21.93 -19.57
C PRO A 288 12.38 20.94 -20.66
N ARG A 289 11.07 20.73 -20.83
CA ARG A 289 10.51 19.82 -21.83
C ARG A 289 10.98 20.22 -23.23
N ALA A 290 11.31 19.22 -24.05
CA ALA A 290 11.86 19.41 -25.40
C ALA A 290 13.20 20.19 -25.46
N SER A 291 13.87 20.40 -24.32
CA SER A 291 15.24 20.88 -24.22
C SER A 291 16.11 19.83 -23.52
N PHE A 292 17.41 19.84 -23.80
CA PHE A 292 18.39 18.95 -23.16
C PHE A 292 19.18 19.68 -22.06
N ALA A 293 19.00 20.99 -21.92
CA ALA A 293 19.71 21.82 -20.96
C ALA A 293 18.90 23.06 -20.51
N PRO A 294 19.19 23.62 -19.32
CA PRO A 294 20.08 23.06 -18.30
C PRO A 294 19.43 21.86 -17.59
N VAL A 295 20.21 20.81 -17.34
CA VAL A 295 19.80 19.69 -16.48
C VAL A 295 20.04 20.08 -15.02
N SER A 296 19.06 19.79 -14.16
CA SER A 296 19.19 20.03 -12.72
C SER A 296 20.33 19.21 -12.13
N ARG A 297 20.77 19.58 -10.92
CA ARG A 297 21.55 18.65 -10.09
C ARG A 297 20.70 17.45 -9.71
N GLU A 298 21.35 16.33 -9.43
CA GLU A 298 20.68 15.17 -8.84
C GLU A 298 20.03 15.56 -7.52
N ARG A 299 18.80 15.10 -7.30
CA ARG A 299 18.04 15.33 -6.08
C ARG A 299 17.60 13.99 -5.51
N LEU A 300 17.84 13.78 -4.23
CA LEU A 300 17.38 12.59 -3.51
C LEU A 300 15.86 12.69 -3.26
N LEU A 301 15.12 11.64 -3.60
CA LEU A 301 13.72 11.50 -3.20
C LEU A 301 13.63 11.07 -1.74
N SER A 302 12.78 11.76 -0.99
CA SER A 302 12.48 11.42 0.39
C SER A 302 10.98 11.52 0.65
N ILE A 303 10.49 10.71 1.59
CA ILE A 303 9.09 10.68 2.00
C ILE A 303 8.95 10.77 3.52
N PRO A 304 7.81 11.24 4.04
CA PRO A 304 7.49 11.09 5.45
C PRO A 304 7.59 9.62 5.91
N TRP A 305 8.36 9.36 6.97
CA TRP A 305 8.57 7.99 7.47
C TRP A 305 7.38 7.44 8.27
N SER A 306 6.64 8.31 8.97
CA SER A 306 5.60 7.89 9.90
C SER A 306 4.25 7.67 9.20
N TYR A 307 3.45 6.74 9.71
CA TYR A 307 2.07 6.52 9.26
C TYR A 307 1.05 7.52 9.84
N ASN A 308 1.47 8.37 10.79
CA ASN A 308 0.65 9.45 11.35
C ASN A 308 0.74 10.71 10.48
N LEU A 309 0.11 10.63 9.31
CA LEU A 309 0.15 11.66 8.28
C LEU A 309 -1.03 12.62 8.42
N THR A 310 -0.75 13.92 8.30
CA THR A 310 -1.78 14.97 8.23
C THR A 310 -2.01 15.34 6.77
N TYR A 311 -3.24 15.09 6.30
CA TYR A 311 -3.63 15.35 4.94
C TYR A 311 -4.42 16.65 4.82
N GLU A 312 -4.02 17.49 3.88
CA GLU A 312 -4.59 18.81 3.62
C GLU A 312 -5.09 18.88 2.17
N ALA A 313 -6.04 19.78 1.91
CA ALA A 313 -6.44 20.05 0.54
C ALA A 313 -5.24 20.66 -0.20
N ALA A 314 -4.87 20.07 -1.33
CA ALA A 314 -3.78 20.59 -2.13
C ALA A 314 -4.26 21.87 -2.85
N GLU A 315 -3.70 23.02 -2.47
CA GLU A 315 -4.12 24.34 -2.98
C GLU A 315 -3.90 24.49 -4.50
N SER A 316 -2.99 23.70 -5.09
CA SER A 316 -2.61 23.72 -6.50
C SER A 316 -2.65 22.33 -7.16
N ALA A 317 -3.56 21.44 -6.72
CA ALA A 317 -3.68 20.11 -7.32
C ALA A 317 -4.23 20.21 -8.75
N ASN A 318 -3.38 19.92 -9.73
CA ASN A 318 -3.79 19.86 -11.12
C ASN A 318 -4.28 18.45 -11.50
N LEU A 319 -3.85 17.42 -10.76
CA LEU A 319 -4.44 16.08 -10.77
C LEU A 319 -5.49 15.95 -9.67
N ASN A 320 -6.57 15.23 -9.96
CA ASN A 320 -7.64 14.90 -9.02
C ASN A 320 -7.21 13.81 -8.03
N SER A 321 -6.10 14.02 -7.33
CA SER A 321 -5.60 13.08 -6.32
C SER A 321 -6.15 13.30 -4.92
N GLY A 322 -6.93 14.37 -4.71
CA GLY A 322 -7.53 14.71 -3.42
C GLY A 322 -6.53 15.30 -2.44
N ARG A 323 -6.76 15.07 -1.14
CA ARG A 323 -5.92 15.63 -0.08
C ARG A 323 -4.55 14.96 -0.02
N ARG A 324 -3.50 15.74 0.21
CA ARG A 324 -2.09 15.31 0.23
C ARG A 324 -1.43 15.74 1.52
N VAL A 325 -0.34 15.07 1.89
CA VAL A 325 0.58 15.59 2.89
C VAL A 325 1.42 16.66 2.19
N PRO A 326 1.35 17.94 2.59
CA PRO A 326 2.14 18.98 1.95
C PRO A 326 3.63 18.74 2.22
N LEU A 327 4.43 18.78 1.16
CA LEU A 327 5.89 18.74 1.26
C LEU A 327 6.44 20.14 1.01
N GLY A 328 7.16 20.67 2.00
CA GLY A 328 7.82 21.96 1.84
C GLY A 328 9.00 21.86 0.87
N ALA A 329 9.37 23.00 0.26
CA ALA A 329 10.49 23.11 -0.68
C ALA A 329 11.84 22.54 -0.15
N SER A 330 12.01 22.55 1.17
CA SER A 330 13.21 22.06 1.86
C SER A 330 13.01 20.72 2.56
N PHE A 331 11.99 19.93 2.19
CA PHE A 331 11.76 18.63 2.80
C PHE A 331 12.91 17.67 2.45
N GLN A 332 13.70 17.30 3.46
CA GLN A 332 14.84 16.38 3.33
C GLN A 332 14.73 15.17 4.28
N GLY A 333 13.55 14.92 4.86
CA GLY A 333 13.41 14.05 6.03
C GLY A 333 12.55 12.80 5.83
N GLY A 334 12.81 11.76 6.61
CA GLY A 334 11.97 10.58 6.76
C GLY A 334 12.59 9.32 6.19
N GLY A 335 11.93 8.70 5.21
CA GLY A 335 12.35 7.47 4.55
C GLY A 335 12.97 7.73 3.18
N THR A 336 14.11 7.08 2.91
CA THR A 336 14.83 7.15 1.62
C THR A 336 14.82 5.83 0.85
N TYR A 337 14.40 4.73 1.50
CA TYR A 337 14.23 3.45 0.83
C TYR A 337 13.01 3.52 -0.10
N ILE A 338 13.28 3.82 -1.37
CA ILE A 338 12.31 3.98 -2.45
C ILE A 338 12.86 3.20 -3.64
N ILE A 339 12.06 2.28 -4.17
CA ILE A 339 12.39 1.43 -5.33
C ILE A 339 11.16 1.28 -6.23
N GLN A 340 11.33 0.71 -7.42
CA GLN A 340 10.24 0.43 -8.36
C GLN A 340 9.42 1.69 -8.67
N ILE A 341 10.14 2.75 -9.02
CA ILE A 341 9.56 4.06 -9.32
C ILE A 341 8.80 3.95 -10.65
N ARG A 342 7.56 4.42 -10.68
CA ARG A 342 6.73 4.46 -11.87
C ARG A 342 6.03 5.83 -11.96
N PRO A 343 6.52 6.71 -12.85
CA PRO A 343 5.82 7.95 -13.18
C PRO A 343 4.46 7.67 -13.83
N ASN A 344 3.57 8.66 -13.79
CA ASN A 344 2.34 8.65 -14.57
C ASN A 344 2.66 8.47 -16.06
N VAL A 345 2.03 7.49 -16.72
CA VAL A 345 2.30 7.14 -18.13
C VAL A 345 1.80 8.16 -19.15
N HIS A 346 1.05 9.17 -18.70
CA HIS A 346 0.56 10.26 -19.53
C HIS A 346 1.15 11.60 -19.08
N ALA A 347 1.44 12.47 -20.05
CA ALA A 347 1.73 13.86 -19.78
C ALA A 347 0.57 14.52 -19.03
N ALA A 348 0.88 15.25 -17.97
CA ALA A 348 -0.10 15.95 -17.17
C ALA A 348 0.40 17.33 -16.75
N GLU A 349 -0.48 18.09 -16.13
CA GLU A 349 -0.18 19.41 -15.57
C GLU A 349 0.88 19.40 -14.46
N GLU A 350 0.93 18.32 -13.69
CA GLU A 350 1.94 18.05 -12.68
C GLU A 350 2.34 16.57 -12.80
N GLN A 351 3.55 16.23 -12.35
CA GLN A 351 4.01 14.85 -12.41
C GLN A 351 3.59 14.11 -11.13
N ALA A 352 2.85 13.02 -11.28
CA ALA A 352 2.64 12.04 -10.22
C ALA A 352 3.57 10.85 -10.42
N VAL A 353 4.14 10.34 -9.32
CA VAL A 353 5.05 9.20 -9.33
C VAL A 353 4.66 8.27 -8.20
N VAL A 354 4.43 6.99 -8.52
CA VAL A 354 4.21 5.94 -7.53
C VAL A 354 5.45 5.09 -7.35
N PHE A 355 5.63 4.52 -6.18
CA PHE A 355 6.81 3.73 -5.85
C PHE A 355 6.54 2.80 -4.66
N GLN A 356 7.38 1.78 -4.51
CA GLN A 356 7.48 1.03 -3.28
C GLN A 356 8.41 1.76 -2.31
N ALA A 357 7.98 1.95 -1.07
CA ALA A 357 8.82 2.46 0.01
C ALA A 357 8.71 1.64 1.28
N ARG A 358 9.77 1.64 2.09
CA ARG A 358 9.69 1.14 3.47
C ARG A 358 9.29 2.28 4.37
N THR A 359 8.17 2.13 5.08
CA THR A 359 7.66 3.14 6.03
C THR A 359 7.30 2.49 7.35
N GLU A 360 7.17 3.32 8.39
CA GLU A 360 6.58 2.88 9.65
C GLU A 360 5.17 2.33 9.39
N TYR A 361 4.89 1.17 9.96
CA TYR A 361 3.57 0.55 10.01
C TYR A 361 3.12 0.42 11.47
N LEU A 362 1.89 -0.04 11.68
CA LEU A 362 1.41 -0.35 13.02
C LEU A 362 2.45 -1.16 13.79
N MET A 363 2.49 -0.94 15.10
CA MET A 363 3.33 -1.73 16.01
C MET A 363 4.85 -1.51 15.85
N ARG A 364 5.30 -0.31 15.46
CA ARG A 364 6.73 0.00 15.22
C ARG A 364 7.40 -0.92 14.19
N LYS A 365 6.60 -1.64 13.39
CA LYS A 365 7.09 -2.44 12.28
C LYS A 365 7.44 -1.51 11.13
N VAL A 366 8.34 -1.97 10.27
CA VAL A 366 8.60 -1.34 8.98
C VAL A 366 8.04 -2.29 7.93
N GLN A 367 7.20 -1.77 7.06
CA GLN A 367 6.62 -2.55 5.97
C GLN A 367 6.84 -1.87 4.63
N SER A 368 6.88 -2.68 3.57
CA SER A 368 6.86 -2.17 2.21
C SER A 368 5.44 -1.74 1.87
N GLN A 369 5.28 -0.48 1.50
CA GLN A 369 4.02 0.15 1.14
C GLN A 369 4.18 0.88 -0.19
N VAL A 370 3.07 1.09 -0.88
CA VAL A 370 3.00 1.92 -2.08
C VAL A 370 2.70 3.35 -1.66
N GLY A 371 3.52 4.29 -2.12
CA GLY A 371 3.34 5.72 -1.95
C GLY A 371 3.24 6.44 -3.29
N ALA A 372 2.73 7.67 -3.26
CA ALA A 372 2.75 8.60 -4.38
C ALA A 372 3.41 9.92 -3.97
N LEU A 373 4.27 10.44 -4.84
CA LEU A 373 4.80 11.80 -4.79
C LEU A 373 4.24 12.60 -5.96
N TYR A 374 4.02 13.88 -5.70
CA TYR A 374 3.57 14.86 -6.68
C TYR A 374 4.66 15.90 -6.84
N LEU A 375 5.06 16.17 -8.07
CA LEU A 375 6.08 17.16 -8.42
C LEU A 375 5.43 18.22 -9.31
N SER A 376 5.72 19.48 -9.02
CA SER A 376 5.34 20.61 -9.87
C SER A 376 6.57 21.48 -10.05
N GLY A 377 7.09 21.51 -11.27
CA GLY A 377 8.39 22.10 -11.55
C GLY A 377 9.51 21.38 -10.80
N GLU A 378 10.34 22.12 -10.08
CA GLU A 378 11.62 21.56 -9.65
C GLU A 378 11.56 20.60 -8.45
N GLN A 379 10.46 20.55 -7.69
CA GLN A 379 10.44 19.91 -6.37
C GLN A 379 9.14 19.15 -6.08
N PRO A 380 9.20 18.13 -5.20
CA PRO A 380 7.99 17.49 -4.67
C PRO A 380 7.15 18.48 -3.87
N THR A 381 5.85 18.50 -4.14
CA THR A 381 4.87 19.39 -3.50
C THR A 381 3.94 18.64 -2.54
N GLY A 382 3.77 17.34 -2.74
CA GLY A 382 2.87 16.53 -1.92
C GLY A 382 3.20 15.05 -1.90
N TYR A 383 2.74 14.39 -0.86
CA TYR A 383 2.87 12.95 -0.66
C TYR A 383 1.53 12.31 -0.29
N GLN A 384 1.32 11.07 -0.74
CA GLN A 384 0.24 10.22 -0.27
C GLN A 384 0.77 8.81 0.02
N GLN A 385 0.45 8.28 1.19
CA GLN A 385 0.63 6.85 1.47
C GLN A 385 -0.61 6.11 0.93
N LEU A 386 -0.44 5.36 -0.15
CA LEU A 386 -1.55 4.74 -0.87
C LEU A 386 -1.98 3.44 -0.18
N SER A 387 -1.07 2.48 -0.05
CA SER A 387 -1.31 1.25 0.68
C SER A 387 -0.97 1.37 2.17
N PHE A 388 -1.70 0.62 2.99
CA PHE A 388 -1.44 0.46 4.42
C PHE A 388 -1.88 -0.93 4.86
N THR A 389 -1.11 -1.93 4.43
CA THR A 389 -1.42 -3.35 4.62
C THR A 389 -0.37 -4.02 5.51
N PRO A 390 -0.72 -5.14 6.16
CA PRO A 390 0.27 -5.97 6.84
C PRO A 390 1.16 -6.75 5.86
N GLY A 391 0.76 -6.84 4.59
CA GLY A 391 1.52 -7.47 3.51
C GLY A 391 2.65 -6.60 2.99
N GLN A 392 3.39 -7.11 2.01
CA GLN A 392 4.37 -6.31 1.28
C GLN A 392 3.71 -5.80 0.01
N SER A 393 3.42 -4.50 -0.03
CA SER A 393 2.97 -3.83 -1.25
C SER A 393 4.18 -3.51 -2.14
N SER A 394 4.11 -3.87 -3.42
CA SER A 394 5.17 -3.65 -4.39
C SER A 394 4.62 -3.43 -5.80
N THR A 395 5.52 -3.12 -6.71
CA THR A 395 5.32 -3.08 -8.16
C THR A 395 4.10 -2.25 -8.58
N PRO A 396 4.03 -0.97 -8.20
CA PRO A 396 2.88 -0.14 -8.53
C PRO A 396 2.89 0.26 -10.01
N PHE A 397 1.72 0.58 -10.56
CA PHE A 397 1.56 1.21 -11.87
C PHE A 397 0.54 2.35 -11.76
N LEU A 398 0.80 3.46 -12.45
CA LEU A 398 -0.04 4.66 -12.39
C LEU A 398 -0.37 5.17 -13.80
N ALA A 399 -1.65 5.42 -14.05
CA ALA A 399 -2.09 6.23 -15.18
C ALA A 399 -3.09 7.31 -14.73
N SER A 400 -3.30 8.31 -15.60
CA SER A 400 -4.32 9.33 -15.44
C SER A 400 -5.22 9.42 -16.67
N ASP A 401 -6.48 9.80 -16.48
CA ASP A 401 -7.36 10.17 -17.60
C ASP A 401 -7.18 11.65 -17.99
N ALA A 402 -7.90 12.06 -19.04
CA ALA A 402 -7.92 13.44 -19.52
C ALA A 402 -8.55 14.43 -18.51
N GLN A 403 -9.29 13.92 -17.51
CA GLN A 403 -9.87 14.72 -16.44
C GLN A 403 -8.91 14.84 -15.24
N GLY A 404 -7.73 14.20 -15.29
CA GLY A 404 -6.74 14.19 -14.23
C GLY A 404 -7.06 13.23 -13.08
N ASN A 405 -8.04 12.33 -13.23
CA ASN A 405 -8.27 11.25 -12.27
C ASN A 405 -7.15 10.22 -12.37
N LEU A 406 -6.79 9.63 -11.24
CA LEU A 406 -5.69 8.67 -11.15
C LEU A 406 -6.20 7.24 -11.02
N TYR A 407 -5.44 6.32 -11.59
CA TYR A 407 -5.71 4.90 -11.62
C TYR A 407 -4.44 4.16 -11.22
N LEU A 408 -4.56 3.34 -10.18
CA LEU A 408 -3.43 2.68 -9.54
C LEU A 408 -3.66 1.18 -9.52
N THR A 409 -2.65 0.42 -9.92
CA THR A 409 -2.52 -0.98 -9.53
C THR A 409 -1.27 -1.20 -8.71
N TRP A 410 -1.27 -2.27 -7.92
CA TRP A 410 -0.08 -2.76 -7.23
C TRP A 410 -0.23 -4.23 -6.86
N LEU A 411 0.90 -4.83 -6.50
CA LEU A 411 1.00 -6.20 -6.03
C LEU A 411 1.08 -6.24 -4.50
N GLU A 412 0.39 -7.19 -3.89
CA GLU A 412 0.49 -7.50 -2.46
C GLU A 412 0.97 -8.93 -2.29
N LYS A 413 2.09 -9.10 -1.60
CA LYS A 413 2.54 -10.43 -1.18
C LYS A 413 1.67 -10.93 -0.04
N GLY A 414 0.90 -11.98 -0.31
CA GLY A 414 0.07 -12.70 0.68
C GLY A 414 0.66 -14.04 1.11
N ASP A 415 -0.18 -14.87 1.76
CA ASP A 415 0.19 -16.21 2.21
C ASP A 415 0.15 -17.27 1.08
N LEU A 416 -0.61 -16.98 0.01
CA LEU A 416 -0.70 -17.85 -1.16
C LEU A 416 0.50 -17.63 -2.10
N PRO A 417 0.94 -18.66 -2.87
CA PRO A 417 1.98 -18.51 -3.87
C PRO A 417 1.61 -17.44 -4.92
N GLY A 418 2.51 -16.49 -5.14
CA GLY A 418 2.32 -15.36 -6.05
C GLY A 418 1.98 -14.06 -5.30
N TRP A 419 1.30 -13.16 -6.00
CA TRP A 419 0.92 -11.84 -5.53
C TRP A 419 -0.55 -11.56 -5.83
N ALA A 420 -1.25 -10.96 -4.88
CA ALA A 420 -2.58 -10.40 -5.12
C ALA A 420 -2.45 -9.09 -5.89
N VAL A 421 -3.25 -8.93 -6.94
CA VAL A 421 -3.32 -7.70 -7.73
C VAL A 421 -4.46 -6.84 -7.21
N TYR A 422 -4.15 -5.62 -6.82
CA TYR A 422 -5.15 -4.64 -6.39
C TYR A 422 -5.26 -3.48 -7.35
N PHE A 423 -6.48 -2.94 -7.47
CA PHE A 423 -6.79 -1.76 -8.28
C PHE A 423 -7.56 -0.72 -7.47
N ALA A 424 -7.16 0.54 -7.58
CA ALA A 424 -7.86 1.68 -6.99
C ALA A 424 -7.85 2.89 -7.91
N SER A 425 -8.76 3.83 -7.66
CA SER A 425 -8.84 5.07 -8.42
C SER A 425 -9.38 6.23 -7.59
N THR A 426 -9.05 7.44 -8.01
CA THR A 426 -9.64 8.68 -7.51
C THR A 426 -10.86 9.14 -8.31
N ALA A 427 -11.14 8.51 -9.46
CA ALA A 427 -12.29 8.80 -10.30
C ALA A 427 -13.59 8.70 -9.46
N PRO A 428 -14.48 9.70 -9.48
CA PRO A 428 -15.62 9.77 -8.56
C PRO A 428 -16.53 8.54 -8.58
N GLY A 429 -16.82 8.00 -9.77
CA GLY A 429 -17.65 6.82 -9.96
C GLY A 429 -17.03 5.58 -9.31
N ILE A 430 -15.84 5.19 -9.75
CA ILE A 430 -15.07 4.07 -9.18
C ILE A 430 -14.87 4.23 -7.67
N ARG A 431 -14.44 5.41 -7.21
CA ARG A 431 -14.26 5.68 -5.78
C ARG A 431 -15.52 5.45 -4.98
N SER A 432 -16.66 5.95 -5.46
CA SER A 432 -17.95 5.81 -4.77
C SER A 432 -18.37 4.34 -4.69
N GLN A 433 -18.13 3.56 -5.75
CA GLN A 433 -18.50 2.15 -5.82
C GLN A 433 -17.60 1.28 -4.92
N PHE A 434 -16.29 1.54 -4.92
CA PHE A 434 -15.32 0.75 -4.16
C PHE A 434 -15.36 1.11 -2.66
N SER A 435 -15.73 2.35 -2.31
CA SER A 435 -15.84 2.79 -0.91
C SER A 435 -17.09 2.27 -0.18
N ARG A 436 -18.10 1.73 -0.88
CA ARG A 436 -19.31 1.17 -0.23
C ARG A 436 -18.95 0.00 0.66
N MET A 437 -19.23 0.10 1.96
CA MET A 437 -19.03 -0.98 2.92
C MET A 437 -20.05 -2.10 2.64
N THR A 438 -19.57 -3.34 2.49
CA THR A 438 -20.42 -4.52 2.30
C THR A 438 -20.69 -5.21 3.64
N ALA A 439 -21.67 -6.13 3.66
CA ALA A 439 -21.91 -6.96 4.85
C ALA A 439 -20.67 -7.83 5.19
N ASP A 440 -19.97 -8.32 4.16
CA ASP A 440 -18.75 -9.10 4.33
C ASP A 440 -17.62 -8.27 4.96
N ASP A 441 -17.51 -6.98 4.59
CA ASP A 441 -16.56 -6.08 5.22
C ASP A 441 -16.82 -5.95 6.73
N VAL A 442 -18.09 -5.72 7.11
CA VAL A 442 -18.50 -5.60 8.52
C VAL A 442 -18.25 -6.91 9.27
N GLY A 443 -18.58 -8.05 8.65
CA GLY A 443 -18.34 -9.38 9.20
C GLY A 443 -16.85 -9.62 9.47
N ARG A 444 -15.99 -9.36 8.48
CA ARG A 444 -14.53 -9.50 8.60
C ARG A 444 -13.95 -8.58 9.66
N ILE A 445 -14.27 -7.29 9.62
CA ILE A 445 -13.80 -6.32 10.62
C ILE A 445 -14.21 -6.75 12.04
N SER A 446 -15.44 -7.23 12.20
CA SER A 446 -15.94 -7.72 13.48
C SER A 446 -15.17 -8.98 13.93
N ALA A 447 -14.92 -9.91 13.02
CA ALA A 447 -14.15 -11.12 13.29
C ALA A 447 -12.70 -10.80 13.67
N ASP A 448 -12.01 -9.97 12.89
CA ASP A 448 -10.63 -9.52 13.13
C ASP A 448 -10.52 -8.79 14.47
N THR A 449 -11.49 -7.93 14.78
CA THR A 449 -11.55 -7.21 16.06
C THR A 449 -11.77 -8.18 17.21
N LEU A 450 -12.76 -9.08 17.13
CA LEU A 450 -13.03 -10.05 18.19
C LEU A 450 -11.85 -11.00 18.42
N PHE A 451 -11.23 -11.48 17.35
CA PHE A 451 -10.04 -12.31 17.42
C PHE A 451 -8.87 -11.53 18.04
N GLY A 452 -8.62 -10.31 17.58
CA GLY A 452 -7.62 -9.42 18.15
C GLY A 452 -7.81 -9.17 19.65
N LEU A 453 -9.06 -8.94 20.09
CA LEU A 453 -9.42 -8.80 21.49
C LEU A 453 -9.21 -10.10 22.28
N ALA A 454 -9.56 -11.26 21.70
CA ALA A 454 -9.36 -12.55 22.35
C ALA A 454 -7.86 -12.88 22.50
N THR A 455 -7.07 -12.70 21.44
CA THR A 455 -5.61 -12.86 21.47
C THR A 455 -4.97 -11.89 22.47
N GLY A 456 -5.42 -10.64 22.49
CA GLY A 456 -5.01 -9.66 23.49
C GLY A 456 -5.30 -10.16 24.92
N ALA A 457 -6.51 -10.65 25.19
CA ALA A 457 -6.92 -11.13 26.51
C ALA A 457 -6.08 -12.32 27.01
N LEU A 458 -5.56 -13.17 26.11
CA LEU A 458 -4.65 -14.26 26.46
C LEU A 458 -3.31 -13.77 27.04
N LEU A 459 -2.97 -12.49 26.84
CA LEU A 459 -1.80 -11.84 27.46
C LEU A 459 -2.05 -11.41 28.93
N ILE A 460 -3.12 -11.89 29.57
CA ILE A 460 -3.39 -11.66 31.00
C ILE A 460 -2.19 -11.96 31.93
N PRO A 461 -1.27 -12.93 31.68
CA PRO A 461 -0.12 -13.11 32.56
C PRO A 461 0.76 -11.86 32.67
N VAL A 462 0.80 -11.02 31.63
CA VAL A 462 1.52 -9.74 31.67
C VAL A 462 0.87 -8.77 32.65
N ALA A 463 -0.47 -8.84 32.82
CA ALA A 463 -1.19 -8.01 33.79
C ALA A 463 -0.81 -8.25 35.24
N ILE A 464 -0.24 -9.43 35.55
CA ILE A 464 0.28 -9.74 36.87
C ILE A 464 1.34 -8.70 37.32
N ALA A 465 2.08 -8.11 36.36
CA ALA A 465 3.11 -7.11 36.64
C ALA A 465 2.58 -5.85 37.36
N TRP A 466 1.33 -5.44 37.13
CA TRP A 466 0.70 -4.33 37.86
C TRP A 466 -0.34 -4.79 38.89
N ILE A 467 -0.96 -5.96 38.72
CA ILE A 467 -1.92 -6.52 39.69
C ILE A 467 -1.21 -6.93 40.99
N LEU A 468 -0.07 -7.60 40.92
CA LEU A 468 0.62 -8.09 42.12
C LEU A 468 1.12 -6.95 43.02
N PRO A 469 1.84 -5.93 42.51
CA PRO A 469 2.33 -4.85 43.36
C PRO A 469 1.19 -3.99 43.94
N SER A 470 0.10 -3.77 43.18
CA SER A 470 -1.08 -3.05 43.71
C SER A 470 -1.82 -3.84 44.78
N THR A 471 -1.86 -5.17 44.67
CA THR A 471 -2.38 -6.06 45.73
C THR A 471 -1.53 -5.95 47.01
N ILE A 472 -0.20 -5.92 46.88
CA ILE A 472 0.72 -5.71 48.00
C ILE A 472 0.49 -4.34 48.63
N ALA A 473 0.35 -3.29 47.82
CA ALA A 473 0.04 -1.94 48.31
C ALA A 473 -1.28 -1.91 49.10
N LEU A 474 -2.33 -2.55 48.61
CA LEU A 474 -3.59 -2.68 49.34
C LEU A 474 -3.42 -3.40 50.69
N ALA A 475 -2.65 -4.49 50.73
CA ALA A 475 -2.39 -5.23 51.96
C ALA A 475 -1.61 -4.37 52.99
N LEU A 476 -0.63 -3.59 52.53
CA LEU A 476 0.13 -2.65 53.36
C LEU A 476 -0.76 -1.54 53.93
N VAL A 477 -1.59 -0.91 53.08
CA VAL A 477 -2.54 0.13 53.52
C VAL A 477 -3.51 -0.41 54.56
N ASN A 478 -4.08 -1.61 54.33
CA ASN A 478 -4.95 -2.26 55.31
C ASN A 478 -4.24 -2.53 56.64
N ARG A 479 -2.97 -2.97 56.61
CA ARG A 479 -2.17 -3.16 57.83
C ARG A 479 -1.92 -1.86 58.58
N ILE A 480 -1.60 -0.78 57.87
CA ILE A 480 -1.36 0.53 58.47
C ILE A 480 -2.66 1.05 59.11
N LEU A 481 -3.78 1.00 58.41
CA LEU A 481 -5.08 1.44 58.93
C LEU A 481 -5.53 0.61 60.14
N ALA A 482 -5.28 -0.70 60.13
CA ALA A 482 -5.53 -1.57 61.27
C ALA A 482 -4.64 -1.20 62.48
N ALA A 483 -3.35 -0.90 62.26
CA ALA A 483 -2.44 -0.44 63.30
C ALA A 483 -2.88 0.90 63.91
N LEU A 484 -3.47 1.79 63.10
CA LEU A 484 -4.08 3.05 63.53
C LEU A 484 -5.46 2.87 64.20
N ARG A 485 -5.93 1.63 64.40
CA ARG A 485 -7.24 1.27 64.99
C ARG A 485 -8.44 1.88 64.25
N TRP A 486 -8.26 2.24 62.97
CA TRP A 486 -9.33 2.76 62.13
C TRP A 486 -10.07 1.58 61.47
N GLN A 487 -10.93 0.88 62.21
CA GLN A 487 -11.64 -0.32 61.74
C GLN A 487 -13.08 -0.07 61.26
N GLN A 488 -13.42 1.18 60.94
CA GLN A 488 -14.74 1.53 60.41
C GLN A 488 -14.85 1.25 58.90
N ARG A 489 -16.08 1.14 58.36
CA ARG A 489 -16.35 1.00 56.92
C ARG A 489 -15.60 2.03 56.08
N GLY A 490 -15.41 3.25 56.58
CA GLY A 490 -14.63 4.30 55.89
C GLY A 490 -13.18 3.92 55.61
N ALA A 491 -12.50 3.21 56.51
CA ALA A 491 -11.13 2.78 56.31
C ALA A 491 -11.01 1.69 55.23
N GLN A 492 -11.99 0.78 55.15
CA GLN A 492 -12.06 -0.25 54.10
C GLN A 492 -12.29 0.37 52.72
N VAL A 493 -13.19 1.34 52.64
CA VAL A 493 -13.42 2.11 51.40
C VAL A 493 -12.16 2.86 51.00
N LEU A 494 -11.50 3.56 51.93
CA LEU A 494 -10.25 4.26 51.67
C LEU A 494 -9.15 3.32 51.18
N ALA A 495 -8.97 2.17 51.84
CA ALA A 495 -8.00 1.16 51.42
C ALA A 495 -8.28 0.66 50.00
N LEU A 496 -9.54 0.33 49.69
CA LEU A 496 -9.95 -0.09 48.35
C LEU A 496 -9.66 0.99 47.30
N THR A 497 -10.03 2.25 47.58
CA THR A 497 -9.77 3.38 46.68
C THR A 497 -8.28 3.57 46.43
N LEU A 498 -7.45 3.55 47.48
CA LEU A 498 -5.99 3.65 47.33
C LEU A 498 -5.39 2.48 46.57
N GLY A 499 -5.89 1.26 46.79
CA GLY A 499 -5.49 0.07 46.03
C GLY A 499 -5.81 0.19 44.54
N ILE A 500 -7.01 0.65 44.19
CA ILE A 500 -7.42 0.90 42.80
C ILE A 500 -6.55 2.00 42.17
N LEU A 501 -6.31 3.10 42.88
CA LEU A 501 -5.42 4.17 42.41
C LEU A 501 -3.99 3.67 42.16
N ALA A 502 -3.45 2.85 43.07
CA ALA A 502 -2.14 2.24 42.90
C ALA A 502 -2.10 1.33 41.65
N LEU A 503 -3.15 0.54 41.42
CA LEU A 503 -3.27 -0.28 40.21
C LEU A 503 -3.26 0.57 38.94
N TRP A 504 -4.02 1.67 38.90
CA TRP A 504 -4.04 2.58 37.75
C TRP A 504 -2.70 3.27 37.51
N ALA A 505 -2.03 3.74 38.57
CA ALA A 505 -0.72 4.36 38.47
C ALA A 505 0.32 3.40 37.88
N LEU A 506 0.36 2.16 38.38
CA LEU A 506 1.25 1.12 37.87
C LEU A 506 0.90 0.73 36.43
N LYS A 507 -0.39 0.52 36.14
CA LYS A 507 -0.88 0.20 34.79
C LYS A 507 -0.46 1.25 33.76
N LEU A 508 -0.62 2.53 34.08
CA LEU A 508 -0.18 3.64 33.20
C LEU A 508 1.35 3.70 33.06
N GLY A 509 2.10 3.34 34.10
CA GLY A 509 3.55 3.22 34.05
C GLY A 509 4.02 2.07 33.14
N PHE A 510 3.35 0.92 33.18
CA PHE A 510 3.66 -0.24 32.32
C PHE A 510 3.13 -0.07 30.87
N LEU A 511 2.03 0.67 30.68
CA LEU A 511 1.38 0.90 29.39
C LEU A 511 1.26 2.40 29.07
N PRO A 512 2.37 3.13 28.91
CA PRO A 512 2.33 4.57 28.63
C PRO A 512 1.61 4.89 27.31
N GLY A 513 1.64 3.96 26.34
CA GLY A 513 0.94 4.08 25.06
C GLY A 513 -0.59 4.09 25.17
N MET A 514 -1.18 3.71 26.32
CA MET A 514 -2.64 3.69 26.49
C MET A 514 -3.28 5.08 26.35
N LEU A 515 -2.51 6.16 26.57
CA LEU A 515 -2.98 7.54 26.44
C LEU A 515 -2.86 8.09 25.01
N THR A 516 -2.02 7.48 24.17
CA THR A 516 -1.76 7.95 22.80
C THR A 516 -2.38 7.03 21.74
N TYR A 517 -2.53 5.75 22.04
CA TYR A 517 -3.20 4.78 21.18
C TYR A 517 -4.71 5.00 21.18
N ALA A 518 -5.33 5.09 20.00
CA ALA A 518 -6.78 5.09 19.87
C ALA A 518 -7.28 3.65 19.96
N PRO A 519 -8.09 3.27 20.97
CA PRO A 519 -8.62 1.92 21.09
C PRO A 519 -9.26 1.43 19.82
N PHE A 520 -9.00 0.16 19.49
CA PHE A 520 -9.45 -0.54 18.29
C PHE A 520 -8.91 -0.03 16.94
N SER A 521 -8.11 1.04 16.90
CA SER A 521 -7.60 1.57 15.63
C SER A 521 -6.64 0.63 14.90
N ALA A 522 -6.08 -0.37 15.61
CA ALA A 522 -5.28 -1.42 14.99
C ALA A 522 -6.13 -2.38 14.12
N TRP A 523 -7.41 -2.55 14.44
CA TRP A 523 -8.32 -3.47 13.74
C TRP A 523 -9.35 -2.73 12.87
N MET A 524 -9.66 -1.47 13.21
CA MET A 524 -10.60 -0.61 12.48
C MET A 524 -9.86 0.59 11.87
N PRO A 525 -9.30 0.47 10.64
CA PRO A 525 -8.49 1.51 10.03
C PRO A 525 -9.28 2.76 9.60
N PHE A 526 -10.61 2.67 9.56
CA PHE A 526 -11.52 3.74 9.11
C PHE A 526 -12.09 4.58 10.25
N LEU A 527 -11.65 4.37 11.51
CA LEU A 527 -12.11 5.18 12.63
C LEU A 527 -11.79 6.66 12.36
N PRO A 528 -12.79 7.56 12.33
CA PRO A 528 -12.54 8.98 12.13
C PRO A 528 -11.62 9.55 13.20
N THR A 529 -10.71 10.45 12.85
CA THR A 529 -9.78 11.04 13.82
C THR A 529 -10.50 11.82 14.93
N GLN A 530 -11.71 12.30 14.67
CA GLN A 530 -12.56 13.00 15.65
C GLN A 530 -12.96 12.10 16.83
N ILE A 531 -13.07 10.78 16.63
CA ILE A 531 -13.44 9.84 17.71
C ILE A 531 -12.23 9.31 18.49
N TYR A 532 -10.99 9.60 18.06
CA TYR A 532 -9.80 9.10 18.74
C TYR A 532 -9.70 9.62 20.17
N GLY A 533 -9.93 10.93 20.38
CA GLY A 533 -9.96 11.53 21.71
C GLY A 533 -10.99 10.87 22.62
N PRO A 534 -12.28 10.82 22.23
CA PRO A 534 -13.32 10.12 22.96
C PRO A 534 -13.00 8.65 23.27
N LEU A 535 -12.40 7.91 22.34
CA LEU A 535 -12.04 6.50 22.58
C LEU A 535 -10.87 6.37 23.57
N ARG A 536 -9.83 7.22 23.46
CA ARG A 536 -8.66 7.22 24.35
C ARG A 536 -9.04 7.41 25.81
N THR A 537 -10.04 8.23 26.11
CA THR A 537 -10.52 8.46 27.49
C THR A 537 -11.69 7.55 27.85
N GLY A 538 -12.60 7.33 26.92
CA GLY A 538 -13.85 6.61 27.13
C GLY A 538 -13.65 5.12 27.35
N VAL A 539 -12.76 4.46 26.61
CA VAL A 539 -12.55 3.01 26.75
C VAL A 539 -11.87 2.67 28.08
N PRO A 540 -10.78 3.32 28.54
CA PRO A 540 -10.26 3.08 29.88
C PRO A 540 -11.29 3.32 30.98
N ALA A 541 -12.11 4.38 30.87
CA ALA A 541 -13.16 4.66 31.83
C ALA A 541 -14.25 3.57 31.82
N ALA A 542 -14.67 3.10 30.65
CA ALA A 542 -15.62 2.00 30.51
C ALA A 542 -15.07 0.71 31.13
N ILE A 543 -13.80 0.38 30.88
CA ILE A 543 -13.12 -0.76 31.51
C ILE A 543 -13.15 -0.63 33.03
N ALA A 544 -12.82 0.55 33.58
CA ALA A 544 -12.87 0.82 35.02
C ALA A 544 -14.27 0.58 35.59
N LEU A 545 -15.30 1.15 34.96
CA LEU A 545 -16.69 1.07 35.41
C LEU A 545 -17.25 -0.35 35.31
N ILE A 546 -16.97 -1.07 34.21
CA ILE A 546 -17.37 -2.47 34.04
C ILE A 546 -16.69 -3.34 35.09
N SER A 547 -15.39 -3.15 35.30
CA SER A 547 -14.62 -3.90 36.30
C SER A 547 -15.16 -3.66 37.71
N LEU A 548 -15.49 -2.41 38.03
CA LEU A 548 -16.10 -2.04 39.31
C LEU A 548 -17.48 -2.66 39.48
N TRP A 549 -18.33 -2.60 38.44
CA TRP A 549 -19.66 -3.20 38.46
C TRP A 549 -19.62 -4.72 38.66
N ILE A 550 -18.74 -5.43 37.93
CA ILE A 550 -18.55 -6.88 38.09
C ILE A 550 -18.01 -7.21 39.49
N ALA A 551 -17.00 -6.45 39.95
CA ALA A 551 -16.45 -6.62 41.29
C ALA A 551 -17.53 -6.48 42.37
N PHE A 552 -18.38 -5.46 42.32
CA PHE A 552 -19.48 -5.31 43.27
C PHE A 552 -20.54 -6.41 43.12
N ARG A 553 -20.91 -6.77 41.87
CA ARG A 553 -21.98 -7.75 41.62
C ARG A 553 -21.66 -9.14 42.14
N TYR A 554 -20.39 -9.55 42.07
CA TYR A 554 -19.93 -10.91 42.40
C TYR A 554 -19.05 -10.97 43.65
N GLY A 555 -18.40 -9.87 44.04
CA GLY A 555 -17.51 -9.80 45.19
C GLY A 555 -18.16 -9.29 46.48
N SER A 556 -19.35 -8.69 46.43
CA SER A 556 -20.07 -8.25 47.65
C SER A 556 -20.93 -9.38 48.23
N GLN A 557 -20.80 -9.60 49.54
CA GLN A 557 -21.73 -10.42 50.31
C GLN A 557 -22.59 -9.49 51.18
N PRO A 558 -23.87 -9.81 51.45
CA PRO A 558 -24.71 -8.99 52.32
C PRO A 558 -24.07 -8.86 53.72
N GLY A 559 -23.70 -7.63 54.12
CA GLY A 559 -23.23 -7.32 55.47
C GLY A 559 -21.73 -7.08 55.65
N GLU A 560 -20.88 -7.54 54.73
CA GLU A 560 -19.41 -7.39 54.80
C GLU A 560 -18.83 -6.79 53.50
N LEU A 561 -17.82 -5.93 53.63
CA LEU A 561 -17.01 -5.43 52.51
C LEU A 561 -15.70 -6.24 52.46
N PRO A 562 -15.64 -7.37 51.75
CA PRO A 562 -14.41 -8.15 51.61
C PRO A 562 -13.46 -7.42 50.66
N THR A 563 -12.76 -6.42 51.20
CA THR A 563 -11.91 -5.46 50.49
C THR A 563 -10.96 -6.15 49.51
N PHE A 564 -10.32 -7.23 49.95
CA PHE A 564 -9.39 -8.00 49.13
C PHE A 564 -10.08 -8.75 47.98
N ARG A 565 -11.25 -9.35 48.21
CA ARG A 565 -12.01 -10.06 47.16
C ARG A 565 -12.54 -9.08 46.12
N LEU A 566 -13.07 -7.94 46.56
CA LEU A 566 -13.53 -6.87 45.67
C LEU A 566 -12.39 -6.33 44.81
N PHE A 567 -11.24 -6.05 45.43
CA PHE A 567 -10.06 -5.57 44.72
C PHE A 567 -9.54 -6.60 43.71
N LEU A 568 -9.42 -7.87 44.10
CA LEU A 568 -8.90 -8.91 43.21
C LEU A 568 -9.85 -9.16 42.02
N ALA A 569 -11.16 -9.16 42.25
CA ALA A 569 -12.16 -9.25 41.18
C ALA A 569 -12.06 -8.05 40.22
N TYR A 570 -11.94 -6.83 40.76
CA TYR A 570 -11.72 -5.63 39.96
C TYR A 570 -10.44 -5.73 39.13
N ALA A 571 -9.31 -6.07 39.77
CA ALA A 571 -7.98 -6.13 39.16
C ALA A 571 -7.90 -7.19 38.06
N LEU A 572 -8.52 -8.35 38.26
CA LEU A 572 -8.57 -9.42 37.27
C LEU A 572 -9.39 -9.00 36.04
N VAL A 573 -10.58 -8.45 36.25
CA VAL A 573 -11.46 -8.00 35.14
C VAL A 573 -10.83 -6.83 34.38
N ASP A 574 -10.28 -5.85 35.11
CA ASP A 574 -9.55 -4.73 34.49
C ASP A 574 -8.36 -5.25 33.70
N GLY A 575 -7.59 -6.19 34.25
CA GLY A 575 -6.47 -6.83 33.57
C GLY A 575 -6.88 -7.52 32.27
N VAL A 576 -7.91 -8.37 32.29
CA VAL A 576 -8.44 -9.05 31.10
C VAL A 576 -8.88 -8.06 30.03
N LEU A 577 -9.73 -7.08 30.40
CA LEU A 577 -10.28 -6.13 29.45
C LEU A 577 -9.21 -5.18 28.90
N THR A 578 -8.24 -4.80 29.74
CA THR A 578 -7.08 -4.00 29.30
C THR A 578 -6.24 -4.80 28.32
N MET A 579 -5.94 -6.06 28.61
CA MET A 579 -5.17 -6.90 27.70
C MET A 579 -5.92 -7.19 26.41
N ALA A 580 -7.24 -7.34 26.46
CA ALA A 580 -8.04 -7.46 25.25
C ALA A 580 -7.84 -6.25 24.32
N VAL A 581 -7.99 -5.02 24.84
CA VAL A 581 -7.94 -3.80 24.00
C VAL A 581 -6.52 -3.33 23.69
N TYR A 582 -5.61 -3.43 24.67
CA TYR A 582 -4.27 -2.83 24.63
C TYR A 582 -3.15 -3.86 24.59
N GLY A 583 -3.44 -5.16 24.67
CA GLY A 583 -2.43 -6.22 24.53
C GLY A 583 -1.68 -6.13 23.19
N VAL A 584 -2.33 -5.56 22.18
CA VAL A 584 -1.70 -5.22 20.90
C VAL A 584 -0.46 -4.31 21.03
N LEU A 585 -0.42 -3.43 22.02
CA LEU A 585 0.74 -2.56 22.29
C LEU A 585 1.95 -3.34 22.84
N ILE A 586 1.68 -4.50 23.44
CA ILE A 586 2.73 -5.39 23.98
C ILE A 586 3.20 -6.33 22.88
N TYR A 587 2.27 -6.93 22.13
CA TYR A 587 2.60 -7.73 20.95
C TYR A 587 3.42 -6.93 19.93
N ALA A 588 3.22 -5.61 19.89
CA ALA A 588 3.99 -4.71 19.07
C ALA A 588 5.45 -4.50 19.46
N ALA A 589 5.80 -4.77 20.72
CA ALA A 589 7.15 -4.54 21.23
C ALA A 589 8.08 -5.75 21.03
N PHE A 590 7.52 -6.90 20.63
CA PHE A 590 8.22 -8.16 20.36
C PHE A 590 8.03 -8.56 18.90
#